data_AF-A0A927FZ80-F1
#
_entry.id   AF-A0A927FZ80-F1
#
_cell.length_a   1.000
_cell.length_b   1.000
_cell.length_c   1.000
_cell.angle_alpha   90.00
_cell.angle_beta   90.00
_cell.angle_gamma   90.00
#
_symmetry.space_group_name_H-M   'P 1'
#
loop_
_entity.id
_entity.type
_entity.pdbx_description
1 polymer ?
#
loop_
_entity_poly.entity_id
_entity_poly.type
_entity_poly.pdbx_seq_one_letter_code
_entity_poly.pdbx_strand_id
1 'polypeptide(L)'
;MLIKLQRRTKLLVLNLLRIKDKAHSIALGFSIGFIINFVPSFGLGPIISTTAARIFRGNAIAGLIGGVLFIWIFPFLFYLNLVIGHLFVPIEMIENEGVLDDTGEVLATGLTIGKAFIVGMFINIVWASILTYYTIYFIINKHRVSLLRFIHKKWNIKSPRT
;
A
#
# COMPACT_ATOMS: atom_id res chain seq x y z
N MET A 1 -21.87 -1.82 1.87
CA MET A 1 -20.42 -2.11 2.00
C MET A 1 -19.59 -0.83 2.22
N LEU A 2 -19.79 0.23 1.42
CA LEU A 2 -19.03 1.49 1.47
C LEU A 2 -19.02 2.20 2.84
N ILE A 3 -20.17 2.26 3.54
CA ILE A 3 -20.23 2.90 4.86
C ILE A 3 -19.34 2.19 5.89
N LYS A 4 -19.28 0.85 5.85
CA LYS A 4 -18.41 0.06 6.74
C LYS A 4 -16.93 0.37 6.47
N LEU A 5 -16.55 0.52 5.21
CA LEU A 5 -15.20 0.91 4.80
C LEU A 5 -14.86 2.33 5.31
N GLN A 6 -15.73 3.31 5.08
CA GLN A 6 -15.54 4.69 5.55
C GLN A 6 -15.35 4.75 7.07
N ARG A 7 -16.11 3.98 7.84
CA ARG A 7 -15.97 3.89 9.31
C ARG A 7 -14.61 3.32 9.71
N ARG A 8 -14.17 2.24 9.06
CA ARG A 8 -12.84 1.64 9.29
C ARG A 8 -11.72 2.60 8.96
N THR A 9 -11.77 3.25 7.80
CA THR A 9 -10.80 4.27 7.38
C THR A 9 -10.73 5.41 8.40
N LYS A 10 -11.88 5.95 8.82
CA LYS A 10 -11.93 7.01 9.85
C LYS A 10 -11.27 6.57 11.15
N LEU A 11 -11.56 5.35 11.62
CA LEU A 11 -10.98 4.79 12.84
C LEU A 11 -9.44 4.67 12.72
N LEU A 12 -8.95 4.10 11.62
CA LEU A 12 -7.51 3.94 11.37
C LEU A 12 -6.79 5.29 11.32
N VAL A 13 -7.36 6.28 10.64
CA VAL A 13 -6.80 7.64 10.57
C VAL A 13 -6.78 8.28 11.96
N LEU A 14 -7.85 8.15 12.76
CA LEU A 14 -7.87 8.66 14.13
C LEU A 14 -6.82 7.99 15.00
N ASN A 15 -6.66 6.67 14.89
CA ASN A 15 -5.65 5.92 15.64
C ASN A 15 -4.25 6.41 15.26
N LEU A 16 -3.95 6.59 13.97
CA LEU A 16 -2.68 7.11 13.49
C LEU A 16 -2.37 8.50 14.06
N LEU A 17 -3.33 9.42 13.97
CA LEU A 17 -3.16 10.79 14.46
C LEU A 17 -3.04 10.87 15.99
N ARG A 18 -3.45 9.82 16.73
CA ARG A 18 -3.38 9.78 18.20
C ARG A 18 -2.13 9.07 18.74
N ILE A 19 -1.28 8.48 17.90
CA ILE A 19 -0.04 7.80 18.33
C ILE A 19 0.90 8.76 19.06
N LYS A 20 1.25 8.48 20.32
CA LYS A 20 2.18 9.29 21.12
C LYS A 20 3.63 8.90 20.84
N ASP A 21 4.12 9.25 19.66
CA ASP A 21 5.51 8.98 19.23
C ASP A 21 6.02 10.13 18.35
N LYS A 22 7.32 10.15 18.07
CA LYS A 22 7.99 11.13 17.19
C LYS A 22 7.42 11.01 15.77
N ALA A 23 7.25 12.14 15.09
CA ALA A 23 6.75 12.18 13.71
C ALA A 23 7.56 11.30 12.76
N HIS A 24 8.89 11.27 12.92
CA HIS A 24 9.79 10.40 12.17
C HIS A 24 9.45 8.90 12.36
N SER A 25 9.31 8.44 13.60
CA SER A 25 9.00 7.04 13.92
C SER A 25 7.65 6.61 13.33
N ILE A 26 6.64 7.48 13.43
CA ILE A 26 5.30 7.25 12.86
C ILE A 26 5.37 7.21 11.34
N ALA A 27 6.04 8.17 10.70
CA ALA A 27 6.16 8.23 9.25
C ALA A 27 6.92 7.04 8.66
N LEU A 28 8.04 6.66 9.30
CA LEU A 28 8.82 5.49 8.90
C LEU A 28 8.00 4.21 9.03
N GLY A 29 7.38 4.00 10.19
CA GLY A 29 6.53 2.84 10.44
C GLY A 29 5.40 2.74 9.42
N PHE A 30 4.63 3.82 9.24
CA PHE A 30 3.52 3.84 8.27
C PHE A 30 3.99 3.57 6.84
N SER A 31 5.10 4.17 6.41
CA SER A 31 5.59 4.02 5.03
C SER A 31 6.04 2.60 4.76
N ILE A 32 6.76 1.98 5.70
CA ILE A 32 7.11 0.56 5.64
C ILE A 32 5.86 -0.28 5.55
N GLY A 33 4.84 0.01 6.37
CA GLY A 33 3.59 -0.72 6.31
C GLY A 33 2.88 -0.58 4.97
N PHE A 34 2.85 0.64 4.42
CA PHE A 34 2.22 0.92 3.14
C PHE A 34 2.89 0.17 1.98
N ILE A 35 4.22 0.17 1.91
CA ILE A 35 4.92 -0.47 0.79
C ILE A 35 4.72 -1.99 0.73
N ILE A 36 4.36 -2.65 1.84
CA ILE A 36 3.99 -4.07 1.83
C ILE A 36 2.76 -4.35 0.95
N ASN A 37 1.91 -3.34 0.68
CA ASN A 37 0.78 -3.49 -0.24
C ASN A 37 1.19 -3.64 -1.72
N PHE A 38 2.46 -3.38 -2.07
CA PHE A 38 2.99 -3.67 -3.41
C PHE A 38 3.54 -5.10 -3.52
N VAL A 39 3.71 -5.78 -2.39
CA VAL A 39 4.30 -7.12 -2.31
C VAL A 39 3.19 -8.18 -2.26
N PRO A 40 3.31 -9.30 -3.02
CA PRO A 40 2.38 -10.43 -2.94
C PRO A 40 2.53 -11.17 -1.61
N SER A 41 1.96 -10.58 -0.56
CA SER A 41 2.02 -11.10 0.80
C SER A 41 0.92 -12.12 1.11
N PHE A 42 -0.03 -12.34 0.19
CA PHE A 42 -1.10 -13.33 0.30
C PHE A 42 -1.85 -13.33 1.64
N GLY A 43 -2.16 -12.14 2.17
CA GLY A 43 -2.90 -11.96 3.43
C GLY A 43 -2.04 -11.85 4.69
N LEU A 44 -0.72 -12.09 4.60
CA LEU A 44 0.22 -11.87 5.70
C LEU A 44 0.65 -10.40 5.85
N GLY A 45 0.17 -9.50 4.98
CA GLY A 45 0.52 -8.09 4.95
C GLY A 45 0.50 -7.38 6.31
N PRO A 46 -0.52 -7.55 7.17
CA PRO A 46 -0.55 -6.92 8.51
C PRO A 46 0.60 -7.39 9.44
N ILE A 47 0.97 -8.67 9.37
CA ILE A 47 2.05 -9.23 10.19
C ILE A 47 3.41 -8.74 9.68
N ILE A 48 3.60 -8.80 8.36
CA ILE A 48 4.84 -8.36 7.71
C ILE A 48 5.06 -6.86 7.92
N SER A 49 4.04 -6.03 7.71
CA SER A 49 4.10 -4.57 7.91
C SER A 49 4.45 -4.19 9.35
N THR A 50 3.81 -4.81 10.33
CA THR A 50 4.05 -4.53 11.75
C THR A 50 5.47 -4.94 12.16
N THR A 51 5.89 -6.14 11.76
CA THR A 51 7.21 -6.69 12.08
C THR A 51 8.32 -5.90 11.40
N ALA A 52 8.16 -5.60 10.11
CA ALA A 52 9.12 -4.80 9.35
C ALA A 52 9.25 -3.40 9.94
N ALA A 53 8.14 -2.72 10.27
CA ALA A 53 8.19 -1.41 10.91
C ALA A 53 9.03 -1.44 12.21
N ARG A 54 8.88 -2.50 13.02
CA ARG A 54 9.66 -2.67 14.25
C ARG A 54 11.15 -2.92 13.99
N ILE A 55 11.50 -3.73 12.98
CA ILE A 55 12.89 -4.03 12.60
C ILE A 55 13.62 -2.74 12.21
N PHE A 56 12.98 -1.88 11.42
CA PHE A 56 13.54 -0.59 11.01
C PHE A 56 13.39 0.52 12.05
N ARG A 57 13.04 0.17 13.30
CA ARG A 57 12.86 1.13 14.41
C ARG A 57 11.80 2.20 14.17
N GLY A 58 10.84 1.93 13.29
CA GLY A 58 9.62 2.70 13.13
C GLY A 58 8.53 2.25 14.11
N ASN A 59 7.45 3.03 14.19
CA ASN A 59 6.33 2.70 15.07
C ASN A 59 5.52 1.52 14.51
N ALA A 60 5.44 0.42 15.26
CA ALA A 60 4.76 -0.81 14.85
C ALA A 60 3.26 -0.60 14.59
N ILE A 61 2.58 0.22 15.39
CA ILE A 61 1.15 0.52 15.19
C ILE A 61 0.95 1.32 13.91
N ALA A 62 1.83 2.30 13.65
CA ALA A 62 1.79 3.05 12.39
C ALA A 62 2.01 2.13 11.19
N GLY A 63 2.93 1.15 11.29
CA GLY A 63 3.15 0.12 10.28
C GLY A 63 1.93 -0.75 10.02
N LEU A 64 1.28 -1.24 11.08
CA LEU A 64 0.01 -1.98 10.93
C LEU A 64 -1.04 -1.15 10.20
N ILE A 65 -1.19 0.13 10.58
CA ILE A 65 -2.14 1.04 9.94
C ILE A 65 -1.80 1.21 8.46
N GLY A 66 -0.53 1.48 8.11
CA GLY A 66 -0.09 1.59 6.73
C GLY A 66 -0.34 0.31 5.91
N GLY A 67 -0.15 -0.86 6.52
CA GLY A 67 -0.41 -2.16 5.90
C GLY A 67 -1.89 -2.48 5.68
N VAL A 68 -2.80 -1.98 6.53
CA VAL A 68 -4.23 -2.34 6.47
C VAL A 68 -5.08 -1.28 5.77
N LEU A 69 -4.71 0.00 5.86
CA LEU A 69 -5.52 1.14 5.38
C LEU A 69 -5.80 1.07 3.87
N PHE A 70 -4.88 0.46 3.12
CA PHE A 70 -4.88 0.43 1.65
C PHE A 70 -5.14 -0.96 1.05
N ILE A 71 -5.57 -1.94 1.85
CA ILE A 71 -5.87 -3.30 1.37
C ILE A 71 -6.86 -3.29 0.20
N TRP A 72 -7.82 -2.36 0.19
CA TRP A 72 -8.81 -2.25 -0.89
C TRP A 72 -8.24 -1.65 -2.19
N ILE A 73 -7.05 -1.02 -2.14
CA ILE A 73 -6.34 -0.47 -3.32
C ILE A 73 -5.33 -1.48 -3.89
N PHE A 74 -5.03 -2.57 -3.17
CA PHE A 74 -4.03 -3.56 -3.57
C PHE A 74 -4.10 -4.03 -5.05
N PRO A 75 -5.27 -4.33 -5.65
CA PRO A 75 -5.32 -4.74 -7.07
C PRO A 75 -4.79 -3.66 -8.01
N PHE A 76 -5.05 -2.39 -7.70
CA PHE A 76 -4.53 -1.25 -8.45
C PHE A 76 -3.01 -1.11 -8.28
N LEU A 77 -2.47 -1.33 -7.08
CA LEU A 77 -1.01 -1.29 -6.86
C LEU A 77 -0.29 -2.41 -7.63
N PHE A 78 -0.92 -3.57 -7.76
CA PHE A 78 -0.39 -4.70 -8.53
C PHE A 78 -0.40 -4.43 -10.02
N TYR A 79 -1.48 -3.84 -10.51
CA TYR A 79 -1.53 -3.35 -11.87
C TYR A 79 -0.43 -2.31 -12.12
N LEU A 80 -0.20 -1.39 -11.17
CA LEU A 80 0.87 -0.42 -11.27
C LEU A 80 2.27 -1.06 -11.31
N ASN A 81 2.50 -2.18 -10.62
CA ASN A 81 3.74 -2.94 -10.75
C ASN A 81 3.94 -3.48 -12.17
N LEU A 82 2.89 -3.99 -12.81
CA LEU A 82 2.99 -4.43 -14.21
C LEU A 82 3.23 -3.26 -15.16
N VAL A 83 2.48 -2.17 -15.03
CA VAL A 83 2.61 -0.99 -15.91
C VAL A 83 4.02 -0.42 -15.82
N ILE A 84 4.52 -0.16 -14.61
CA ILE A 84 5.88 0.37 -14.44
C ILE A 84 6.92 -0.67 -14.87
N GLY A 85 6.71 -1.94 -14.55
CA GLY A 85 7.58 -3.03 -14.96
C GLY A 85 7.74 -3.16 -16.46
N HIS A 86 6.64 -3.07 -17.20
CA HIS A 86 6.59 -3.17 -18.65
C HIS A 86 7.45 -2.10 -19.35
N LEU A 87 7.60 -0.92 -18.73
CA LEU A 87 8.47 0.15 -19.26
C LEU A 87 9.96 -0.26 -19.28
N PHE A 88 10.38 -1.21 -18.43
CA PHE A 88 11.78 -1.65 -18.32
C PHE A 88 11.99 -3.08 -18.82
N VAL A 89 10.96 -3.91 -18.73
CA VAL A 89 10.94 -5.29 -19.23
C VAL A 89 9.73 -5.39 -20.15
N PRO A 90 9.90 -5.07 -21.45
CA PRO A 90 8.82 -5.15 -22.42
C PRO A 90 8.21 -6.55 -22.40
N ILE A 91 6.88 -6.59 -22.30
CA ILE A 91 6.12 -7.83 -22.34
C ILE A 91 5.71 -7.99 -23.79
N GLU A 92 6.36 -8.92 -24.48
CA GLU A 92 5.94 -9.33 -25.82
C GLU A 92 4.66 -10.15 -25.67
N MET A 93 3.55 -9.60 -26.15
CA MET A 93 2.28 -10.32 -26.21
C MET A 93 2.36 -11.23 -27.44
N ILE A 94 2.33 -12.54 -27.23
CA ILE A 94 2.25 -13.49 -28.34
C ILE A 94 0.88 -13.30 -29.00
N GLU A 95 0.84 -12.64 -30.16
CA GLU A 95 -0.31 -12.66 -31.07
C GLU A 95 -0.30 -14.02 -31.79
N ASN A 96 -0.82 -15.07 -31.15
CA ASN A 96 -1.08 -16.32 -31.84
C ASN A 96 -2.59 -16.61 -31.85
N GLU A 97 -3.20 -16.48 -33.03
CA GLU A 97 -4.55 -16.97 -33.34
C GLU A 97 -4.59 -18.51 -33.52
N GLY A 98 -3.49 -19.22 -33.24
CA GLY A 98 -3.36 -20.67 -33.34
C GLY A 98 -3.18 -21.34 -31.98
N VAL A 99 -3.74 -22.54 -31.84
CA VAL A 99 -3.64 -23.43 -30.67
C VAL A 99 -2.22 -23.44 -30.09
N LEU A 100 -2.07 -22.98 -28.85
CA LEU A 100 -0.81 -22.97 -28.09
C LEU A 100 -0.41 -24.42 -27.75
N ASP A 101 0.33 -25.08 -28.64
CA ASP A 101 0.79 -26.46 -28.45
C ASP A 101 2.16 -26.54 -27.75
N ASP A 102 2.86 -25.41 -27.58
CA ASP A 102 4.17 -25.36 -26.92
C ASP A 102 4.08 -24.80 -25.48
N THR A 103 4.14 -25.71 -24.51
CA THR A 103 4.21 -25.39 -23.07
C THR A 103 5.42 -24.48 -22.75
N GLY A 104 6.49 -24.55 -23.56
CA GLY A 104 7.68 -23.72 -23.41
C GLY A 104 7.41 -22.23 -23.63
N GLU A 105 6.62 -21.89 -24.65
CA GLU A 105 6.30 -20.49 -24.99
C GLU A 105 5.42 -19.81 -23.92
N VAL A 106 4.44 -20.55 -23.38
CA VAL A 106 3.57 -20.08 -22.29
C VAL A 106 4.41 -19.81 -21.03
N LEU A 107 5.33 -20.70 -20.71
CA LEU A 107 6.23 -20.53 -19.56
C LEU A 107 7.16 -19.32 -19.74
N ALA A 108 7.75 -19.14 -20.92
CA ALA A 108 8.61 -18.00 -21.22
C ALA A 108 7.86 -16.67 -21.07
N THR A 109 6.62 -16.60 -21.59
CA THR A 109 5.76 -15.41 -21.46
C THR A 109 5.43 -15.13 -19.99
N GLY A 110 5.05 -16.16 -19.23
CA GLY A 110 4.78 -16.03 -17.80
C GLY A 110 5.98 -15.53 -16.99
N LEU A 111 7.19 -16.00 -17.32
CA LEU A 111 8.43 -15.53 -16.70
C LEU A 111 8.72 -14.07 -17.04
N THR A 112 8.48 -13.63 -18.28
CA THR A 112 8.65 -12.22 -18.68
C THR A 112 7.68 -11.32 -17.92
N ILE A 113 6.40 -11.71 -17.80
CA ILE A 113 5.40 -10.99 -17.02
C ILE A 113 5.82 -10.90 -15.54
N GLY A 114 6.25 -12.03 -14.95
CA GLY A 114 6.73 -12.07 -13.57
C GLY A 114 7.95 -11.18 -13.34
N LYS A 115 8.90 -11.17 -14.27
CA LYS A 115 10.08 -10.31 -14.24
C LYS A 115 9.70 -8.84 -14.30
N ALA A 116 8.81 -8.46 -15.24
CA ALA A 116 8.28 -7.10 -15.33
C ALA A 116 7.62 -6.69 -14.01
N PHE A 117 6.73 -7.54 -13.45
CA PHE A 117 6.08 -7.29 -12.17
C PHE A 117 7.07 -7.00 -11.04
N ILE A 118 8.11 -7.83 -10.88
CA ILE A 118 9.11 -7.68 -9.81
C ILE A 118 9.91 -6.38 -9.99
N VAL A 119 10.34 -6.07 -11.21
CA VAL A 119 11.07 -4.82 -11.51
C VAL A 119 10.21 -3.61 -11.16
N GLY A 120 8.96 -3.58 -11.64
CA GLY A 120 8.03 -2.50 -11.33
C GLY A 120 7.70 -2.40 -9.84
N MET A 121 7.61 -3.53 -9.13
CA MET A 121 7.41 -3.57 -7.68
C MET A 121 8.54 -2.86 -6.93
N PHE A 122 9.80 -3.16 -7.23
CA PHE A 122 10.92 -2.49 -6.57
C PHE A 122 10.95 -0.98 -6.82
N ILE A 123 10.70 -0.56 -8.07
CA ILE A 123 10.64 0.86 -8.44
C ILE A 123 9.51 1.56 -7.69
N ASN A 124 8.32 0.97 -7.70
CA ASN A 124 7.16 1.52 -7.00
C ASN A 124 7.40 1.59 -5.49
N ILE A 125 8.01 0.58 -4.87
CA ILE A 125 8.34 0.58 -3.44
C ILE A 125 9.26 1.75 -3.08
N VAL A 126 10.30 2.02 -3.87
CA VAL A 126 11.21 3.14 -3.63
C VAL A 126 10.46 4.47 -3.65
N TRP A 127 9.72 4.76 -4.73
CA TRP A 127 8.98 6.02 -4.85
C TRP A 127 7.86 6.15 -3.83
N ALA A 128 7.07 5.10 -3.63
CA ALA A 128 5.99 5.06 -2.66
C ALA A 128 6.52 5.24 -1.24
N SER A 129 7.66 4.63 -0.88
CA SER A 129 8.26 4.80 0.45
C SER A 129 8.62 6.26 0.73
N ILE A 130 9.30 6.92 -0.21
CA ILE A 130 9.74 8.31 -0.11
C ILE A 130 8.51 9.23 -0.01
N LEU A 131 7.58 9.11 -0.95
CA LEU A 131 6.39 9.96 -1.02
C LEU A 131 5.54 9.82 0.25
N THR A 132 5.29 8.58 0.67
CA THR A 132 4.46 8.30 1.85
C THR A 132 5.14 8.78 3.13
N TYR A 133 6.46 8.61 3.23
CA TYR A 133 7.22 9.04 4.39
C TYR A 133 7.11 10.55 4.59
N TYR A 134 7.40 11.33 3.55
CA TYR A 134 7.32 12.78 3.65
C TYR A 134 5.88 13.26 3.87
N THR A 135 4.91 12.63 3.22
CA THR A 135 3.48 12.97 3.40
C THR A 135 3.05 12.76 4.84
N ILE A 136 3.31 11.59 5.42
CA ILE A 136 2.93 11.28 6.80
C ILE A 136 3.74 12.11 7.79
N TYR A 137 5.04 12.28 7.55
CA TYR A 137 5.88 13.15 8.39
C TYR A 137 5.32 14.56 8.46
N PHE A 138 4.98 15.15 7.32
CA PHE A 138 4.40 16.49 7.25
C PHE A 138 3.02 16.58 7.93
N ILE A 139 2.15 15.58 7.69
CA ILE A 139 0.83 15.49 8.33
C ILE A 139 0.96 15.45 9.86
N ILE A 140 1.83 14.59 10.39
CA ILE A 140 1.99 14.37 11.83
C ILE A 140 2.74 15.54 12.49
N ASN A 141 3.72 16.12 11.81
CA ASN A 141 4.53 17.21 12.37
C ASN A 141 3.78 18.55 12.36
N LYS A 142 3.04 18.86 11.29
CA LYS A 142 2.45 20.20 11.09
C LYS A 142 0.93 20.24 11.23
N HIS A 143 0.23 19.20 10.78
CA HIS A 143 -1.24 19.25 10.63
C HIS A 143 -2.02 18.41 11.62
N ARG A 144 -1.34 17.72 12.54
CA ARG A 144 -1.93 16.76 13.47
C ARG A 144 -3.17 17.29 14.23
N VAL A 145 -3.04 18.42 14.90
CA VAL A 145 -4.14 19.02 15.69
C VAL A 145 -5.25 19.56 14.78
N SER A 146 -4.89 20.12 13.61
CA SER A 146 -5.86 20.61 12.64
C SER A 146 -6.72 19.47 12.08
N LEU A 147 -6.09 18.36 11.70
CA LEU A 147 -6.78 17.18 11.17
C LEU A 147 -7.67 16.51 12.23
N LEU A 148 -7.20 16.39 13.48
CA LEU A 148 -8.04 15.87 14.57
C LEU A 148 -9.31 16.72 14.77
N ARG A 149 -9.18 18.05 14.76
CA ARG A 149 -10.34 18.96 14.83
C ARG A 149 -11.26 18.82 13.61
N PHE A 150 -10.70 18.70 12.42
CA PHE A 150 -11.46 18.49 11.18
C PHE A 150 -12.28 17.19 11.24
N ILE A 151 -11.66 16.07 11.62
CA ILE A 151 -12.32 14.77 11.71
C ILE A 151 -13.45 14.80 12.75
N HIS A 152 -13.23 15.46 13.88
CA HIS A 152 -14.26 15.60 14.92
C HIS A 152 -15.43 16.48 14.46
N LYS A 153 -15.16 17.64 13.86
CA LYS A 153 -16.20 18.62 13.50
C LYS A 153 -16.95 18.28 12.21
N LYS A 154 -16.27 17.77 11.18
CA LYS A 154 -16.80 17.68 9.82
C LYS A 154 -17.00 16.26 9.31
N TRP A 155 -16.21 15.29 9.75
CA TRP A 155 -16.31 13.92 9.23
C TRP A 155 -17.42 13.13 9.93
N ASN A 156 -18.67 13.49 9.69
CA ASN A 156 -19.82 12.77 10.24
C ASN A 156 -20.30 11.69 9.25
N ILE A 157 -20.20 10.42 9.64
CA ILE A 157 -20.67 9.30 8.82
C ILE A 157 -22.09 9.00 9.28
N LYS A 158 -23.10 9.46 8.51
CA LYS A 158 -24.51 9.16 8.80
C LYS A 158 -24.68 7.64 8.90
N SER A 159 -25.25 7.17 10.01
CA SER A 159 -25.63 5.76 10.12
C SER A 159 -26.71 5.47 9.09
N PRO A 160 -26.68 4.32 8.39
CA PRO A 160 -27.92 3.79 7.87
C PRO A 160 -28.84 3.65 9.09
N ARG A 161 -29.99 4.32 9.06
CA ARG A 161 -31.10 3.92 9.93
C ARG A 161 -31.36 2.46 9.56
N THR A 162 -31.27 1.59 10.57
CA THR A 162 -31.68 0.18 10.63
C THR A 162 -31.97 -0.50 9.30
#